data_AF-A0A948S374-F1
#
_entry.id   AF-A0A948S374-F1
#
_cell.length_a   1.000
_cell.length_b   1.000
_cell.length_c   1.000
_cell.angle_alpha   90.00
_cell.angle_beta   90.00
_cell.angle_gamma   90.00
#
_symmetry.space_group_name_H-M   'P 1'
#
loop_
_entity.id
_entity.type
_entity.pdbx_description
1 polymer ?
#
loop_
_entity_poly.entity_id
_entity_poly.type
_entity_poly.pdbx_seq_one_letter_code
_entity_poly.pdbx_strand_id
1 'polypeptide(L)' 'DHTHTLLHEAANYLTDDGLLVVEIGHNRDALIAAYPNTPFTWLEVEAGDQFVFLLHKADLPQ' A
#
# COMPACT_ATOMS: atom_id res chain seq x y z
N ASP A 1 -12.02 -7.74 1.29
CA ASP A 1 -10.55 -7.86 1.30
C ASP A 1 -10.00 -6.72 2.15
N HIS A 2 -9.34 -7.02 3.27
CA HIS A 2 -9.01 -6.04 4.31
C HIS A 2 -8.07 -4.94 3.80
N THR A 3 -7.25 -5.24 2.80
CA THR A 3 -6.32 -4.29 2.17
C THR A 3 -7.05 -3.15 1.46
N HIS A 4 -8.19 -3.42 0.82
CA HIS A 4 -8.98 -2.38 0.14
C HIS A 4 -9.58 -1.39 1.15
N THR A 5 -10.19 -1.90 2.22
CA THR A 5 -10.71 -1.05 3.31
C THR A 5 -9.60 -0.21 3.93
N LEU A 6 -8.42 -0.82 4.19
CA LEU A 6 -7.26 -0.10 4.70
C LEU A 6 -6.86 1.06 3.78
N LEU A 7 -6.75 0.85 2.47
CA LEU A 7 -6.34 1.90 1.53
C LEU A 7 -7.33 3.06 1.46
N HIS A 8 -8.63 2.79 1.47
CA HIS A 8 -9.66 3.84 1.46
C HIS A 8 -9.75 4.59 2.80
N GLU A 9 -9.59 3.91 3.92
CA GLU A 9 -9.75 4.54 5.23
C GLU A 9 -8.47 5.20 5.75
N ALA A 10 -7.29 4.77 5.31
CA ALA A 10 -6.00 5.28 5.78
C ALA A 10 -5.88 6.81 5.66
N ALA A 11 -6.45 7.40 4.61
CA ALA A 11 -6.43 8.85 4.40
C ALA A 11 -7.04 9.65 5.58
N ASN A 12 -8.01 9.05 6.31
CA ASN A 12 -8.65 9.68 7.46
C ASN A 12 -7.79 9.69 8.72
N TYR A 13 -6.78 8.83 8.79
CA TYR A 13 -5.94 8.63 9.97
C TYR A 13 -4.52 9.16 9.80
N LEU A 14 -4.09 9.40 8.57
CA LEU A 14 -2.76 9.95 8.26
C LEU A 14 -2.74 11.48 8.34
N THR A 15 -1.64 12.01 8.87
CA THR A 15 -1.24 13.41 8.68
C THR A 15 -1.01 13.70 7.19
N ASP A 16 -0.96 14.96 6.80
CA ASP A 16 -0.82 15.34 5.38
C ASP A 16 0.47 14.78 4.75
N ASP A 17 1.57 14.74 5.51
CA ASP A 17 2.84 14.09 5.11
C ASP A 17 2.96 12.63 5.60
N GLY A 18 1.83 12.00 5.95
CA GLY A 18 1.80 10.66 6.53
C GLY A 18 2.16 9.56 5.53
N LEU A 19 2.76 8.49 6.06
CA LEU A 19 3.14 7.29 5.31
C LEU A 19 2.32 6.09 5.77
N LEU A 20 1.85 5.30 4.81
CA LEU A 20 1.28 3.98 5.02
C LEU A 20 2.30 2.93 4.60
N VAL A 21 2.63 2.00 5.50
CA VAL A 21 3.52 0.85 5.23
C VAL A 21 2.76 -0.42 5.56
N VAL A 22 2.64 -1.34 4.59
CA VAL A 22 1.77 -2.53 4.73
C VAL A 22 2.48 -3.76 4.20
N GLU A 23 2.46 -4.84 4.98
CA GLU A 23 2.82 -6.19 4.53
C GLU A 23 1.57 -6.90 3.99
N ILE A 24 1.63 -7.36 2.74
CA ILE A 24 0.50 -7.98 2.03
C ILE A 24 0.72 -9.45 1.68
N GLY A 25 1.82 -10.06 2.12
CA GLY A 25 2.17 -11.43 1.75
C GLY A 25 2.20 -11.61 0.21
N HIS A 26 1.67 -12.71 -0.30
CA HIS A 26 1.74 -13.08 -1.72
C HIS A 26 0.75 -12.33 -2.65
N ASN A 27 0.13 -11.24 -2.21
CA ASN A 27 -0.98 -10.59 -2.94
C ASN A 27 -0.57 -9.39 -3.80
N ARG A 28 0.73 -9.25 -4.14
CA ARG A 28 1.24 -8.11 -4.93
C ARG A 28 0.55 -7.97 -6.28
N ASP A 29 0.47 -9.03 -7.06
CA ASP A 29 -0.08 -8.97 -8.42
C ASP A 29 -1.57 -8.61 -8.41
N ALA A 30 -2.32 -9.13 -7.43
CA ALA A 30 -3.72 -8.78 -7.25
C ALA A 30 -3.90 -7.30 -6.90
N LEU A 31 -3.02 -6.75 -6.06
CA LEU A 31 -3.07 -5.35 -5.65
C LEU A 31 -2.73 -4.41 -6.81
N ILE A 32 -1.69 -4.73 -7.58
CA ILE A 32 -1.29 -3.96 -8.78
C ILE A 32 -2.41 -4.01 -9.84
N ALA A 33 -3.05 -5.15 -10.03
CA ALA A 33 -4.17 -5.28 -10.96
C ALA A 33 -5.40 -4.47 -10.52
N ALA A 34 -5.68 -4.40 -9.21
CA ALA A 34 -6.78 -3.62 -8.67
C ALA A 34 -6.52 -2.10 -8.69
N TYR A 35 -5.26 -1.69 -8.53
CA TYR A 35 -4.85 -0.30 -8.39
C TYR A 35 -3.69 0.05 -9.35
N PRO A 36 -3.89 -0.04 -10.68
CA PRO A 36 -2.80 0.06 -11.66
C PRO A 36 -2.16 1.46 -11.74
N ASN A 37 -2.85 2.49 -11.24
CA ASN A 37 -2.39 3.88 -11.26
C ASN A 37 -1.79 4.33 -9.92
N THR A 38 -1.81 3.48 -8.90
CA THR A 38 -1.29 3.80 -7.57
C THR A 38 0.22 3.55 -7.54
N PRO A 39 1.04 4.55 -7.14
CA PRO A 39 2.50 4.45 -7.22
C PRO A 39 3.08 3.68 -6.02
N PHE A 40 2.80 2.37 -5.92
CA PHE A 40 3.33 1.53 -4.84
C PHE A 40 4.86 1.50 -4.85
N THR A 41 5.47 1.93 -3.73
CA THR A 41 6.90 1.73 -3.49
C THR A 41 7.11 0.40 -2.78
N TRP A 42 7.68 -0.59 -3.46
CA TRP A 42 7.94 -1.91 -2.88
C TRP A 42 9.27 -1.91 -2.15
N LEU A 43 9.26 -2.31 -0.88
CA LEU A 43 10.44 -2.36 -0.04
C LEU A 43 11.08 -3.75 -0.10
N GLU A 44 12.41 -3.79 -0.14
CA GLU A 44 13.18 -5.02 0.08
C GLU A 44 13.34 -5.24 1.58
N VAL A 45 12.99 -6.42 2.07
CA VAL A 45 13.14 -6.80 3.49
C VAL A 45 13.93 -8.10 3.61
N GLU A 46 14.57 -8.33 4.77
CA GLU A 46 15.40 -9.54 4.99
C GLU A 46 14.60 -10.85 4.87
N ALA A 47 13.28 -10.80 5.10
CA ALA A 47 12.37 -11.94 4.98
C ALA A 47 12.02 -12.31 3.51
N GLY A 48 12.48 -11.52 2.53
CA GLY A 48 12.24 -11.71 1.10
C GLY A 48 11.80 -10.43 0.39
N ASP A 49 11.69 -10.48 -0.92
CA ASP A 49 11.27 -9.35 -1.74
C ASP A 49 9.74 -9.26 -1.86
N GLN A 50 9.22 -8.05 -2.09
CA GLN A 50 7.86 -7.81 -2.61
C GLN A 50 6.67 -8.02 -1.67
N PHE A 51 6.90 -8.18 -0.37
CA PHE A 51 5.82 -8.36 0.61
C PHE A 51 5.33 -7.05 1.22
N VAL A 52 6.15 -6.01 1.21
CA VAL A 52 5.86 -4.73 1.88
C VAL A 52 5.83 -3.60 0.87
N PHE A 53 4.78 -2.78 0.92
CA PHE A 53 4.71 -1.54 0.16
C PHE A 53 4.66 -0.31 1.08
N LEU A 54 5.02 0.83 0.50
CA LEU A 54 4.88 2.17 1.07
C LEU A 54 4.06 3.06 0.12
N LEU A 55 3.18 3.87 0.70
CA LEU A 55 2.45 4.94 0.03
C LEU A 55 2.43 6.20 0.91
N HIS A 56 2.54 7.38 0.29
CA HIS A 56 2.14 8.62 0.95
C HIS A 56 0.62 8.73 1.00
N LYS A 57 0.09 9.46 1.99
CA LYS A 57 -1.35 9.78 2.05
C LYS A 57 -1.87 10.34 0.72
N ALA A 58 -1.10 11.21 0.07
CA ALA A 58 -1.46 11.83 -1.20
C ALA A 58 -1.57 10.84 -2.38
N ASP A 59 -0.94 9.67 -2.27
CA ASP A 59 -0.90 8.65 -3.31
C ASP A 59 -1.94 7.54 -3.08
N LEU A 60 -2.70 7.61 -1.98
CA LEU A 60 -3.74 6.62 -1.69
C LEU A 60 -4.81 6.62 -2.80
N PRO A 61 -5.25 5.44 -3.25
CA PRO A 61 -6.31 5.35 -4.24
C PRO A 61 -7.61 5.96 -3.69
N GLN A 62 -8.34 6.66 -4.56
CA GLN A 62 -9.64 7.27 -4.25
C GLN A 62 -10.74 6.21 -4.16
#